data_AF-A0AAW2BH55-F1
#
_entry.id   AF-A0AAW2BH55-F1
#
_cell.length_a   1.000
_cell.length_b   1.000
_cell.length_c   1.000
_cell.angle_alpha   90.00
_cell.angle_beta   90.00
_cell.angle_gamma   90.00
#
_symmetry.space_group_name_H-M   'P 1'
#
loop_
_entity.id
_entity.type
_entity.pdbx_description
1 polymer ?
#
loop_
_entity_poly.entity_id
_entity_poly.type
_entity_poly.pdbx_seq_one_letter_code
_entity_poly.pdbx_strand_id
1 'polypeptide(L)'
;MVEYPTPTRAEVADVSEAVRQYADALMLFGESAIGLYGQKALSVLRMISSRIETWGREESQQTLLPQHQLGVSLPDRIAEQICNCAAKMVMLV
;
A
#
# COMPACT_ATOMS: atom_id res chain seq x y z
N MET A 1 3.64 -9.78 17.32
CA MET A 1 2.37 -9.68 18.11
C MET A 1 1.78 -11.05 18.54
N VAL A 2 2.63 -11.98 19.00
CA VAL A 2 2.22 -13.32 19.46
C VAL A 2 1.86 -13.30 20.95
N GLU A 3 2.77 -12.79 21.78
CA GLU A 3 2.61 -12.70 23.24
C GLU A 3 2.19 -11.31 23.73
N TYR A 4 2.53 -10.27 22.97
CA TYR A 4 2.25 -8.88 23.33
C TYR A 4 1.23 -8.25 22.38
N PRO A 5 0.28 -7.46 22.92
CA PRO A 5 -0.82 -6.88 22.15
C PRO A 5 -0.40 -5.65 21.33
N THR A 6 0.77 -5.08 21.56
CA THR A 6 1.23 -3.84 20.90
C THR A 6 2.48 -4.16 20.08
N PRO A 7 2.52 -3.79 18.80
CA PRO A 7 3.70 -3.99 17.98
C PRO A 7 4.84 -3.08 18.45
N THR A 8 6.06 -3.51 18.21
CA THR A 8 7.26 -2.70 18.34
C THR A 8 7.33 -1.67 17.22
N ARG A 9 8.12 -0.61 17.43
CA ARG A 9 8.40 0.38 16.37
C ARG A 9 9.07 -0.25 15.15
N ALA A 10 9.87 -1.31 15.36
CA ALA A 10 10.53 -2.02 14.28
C ALA A 10 9.52 -2.78 13.39
N GLU A 11 8.58 -3.51 13.99
CA GLU A 11 7.50 -4.18 13.24
C GLU A 11 6.67 -3.18 12.42
N VAL A 12 6.36 -2.00 12.99
CA VAL A 12 5.63 -0.95 12.27
C VAL A 12 6.44 -0.38 11.10
N ALA A 13 7.73 -0.13 11.31
CA ALA A 13 8.62 0.40 10.28
C ALA A 13 8.79 -0.59 9.12
N ASP A 14 8.91 -1.88 9.42
CA ASP A 14 9.06 -2.94 8.43
C ASP A 14 7.84 -3.03 7.49
N VAL A 15 6.64 -3.07 8.06
CA VAL A 15 5.39 -3.03 7.28
C VAL A 15 5.29 -1.73 6.46
N SER A 16 5.65 -0.60 7.05
CA SER A 16 5.58 0.69 6.36
C SER A 16 6.50 0.73 5.15
N GLU A 17 7.71 0.20 5.30
CA GLU A 17 8.71 0.14 4.23
C GLU A 17 8.26 -0.80 3.11
N ALA A 18 7.74 -1.98 3.45
CA ALA A 18 7.22 -2.92 2.46
C ALA A 18 6.09 -2.29 1.61
N VAL A 19 5.17 -1.55 2.23
CA VAL A 19 4.10 -0.84 1.51
C VAL A 19 4.67 0.28 0.63
N ARG A 20 5.64 1.04 1.15
CA ARG A 20 6.31 2.13 0.41
C ARG A 20 7.07 1.61 -0.82
N GLN A 21 7.56 0.37 -0.75
CA GLN A 21 8.21 -0.32 -1.87
C GLN A 21 7.22 -0.97 -2.85
N TYR A 22 5.92 -0.69 -2.72
CA TYR A 22 4.85 -1.22 -3.57
C TYR A 22 4.71 -2.75 -3.53
N ALA A 23 4.91 -3.36 -2.35
CA ALA A 23 4.61 -4.77 -2.18
C ALA A 23 3.13 -5.06 -2.46
N ASP A 24 2.86 -6.03 -3.36
CA ASP A 24 1.49 -6.41 -3.72
C ASP A 24 0.73 -7.10 -2.58
N ALA A 25 1.46 -7.77 -1.68
CA ALA A 25 0.89 -8.50 -0.56
C ALA A 25 1.80 -8.46 0.67
N LEU A 26 1.15 -8.50 1.82
CA LEU A 26 1.78 -8.66 3.14
C LEU A 26 1.22 -9.90 3.82
N MET A 27 2.00 -10.50 4.72
CA MET A 27 1.61 -11.73 5.39
C MET A 27 1.88 -11.67 6.89
N LEU A 28 0.96 -12.24 7.66
CA LEU A 28 1.14 -12.51 9.09
C LEU A 28 1.45 -14.00 9.26
N PHE A 29 2.55 -14.31 9.94
CA PHE A 29 2.98 -15.68 10.16
C PHE A 29 2.51 -16.16 11.54
N GLY A 30 3.42 -16.22 12.52
CA GLY A 30 3.13 -16.71 13.86
C GLY A 30 2.04 -15.89 14.57
N GLU A 31 1.86 -14.63 14.19
CA GLU A 31 0.82 -13.75 14.73
C GLU A 31 -0.58 -14.27 14.42
N SER A 32 -0.81 -14.82 13.23
CA SER A 32 -2.13 -15.31 12.80
C SER A 32 -2.35 -16.77 13.17
N ALA A 33 -1.30 -17.60 13.11
CA ALA A 33 -1.40 -19.04 13.33
C ALA A 33 -1.48 -19.43 14.82
N ILE A 34 -0.63 -18.83 15.66
CA ILE A 34 -0.49 -19.21 17.09
C ILE A 34 -0.61 -18.02 18.05
N GLY A 35 -0.70 -16.79 17.52
CA GLY A 35 -0.69 -15.57 18.31
C GLY A 35 -1.97 -15.34 19.09
N LEU A 36 -1.83 -14.88 20.34
CA LEU A 36 -2.96 -14.51 21.20
C LEU A 36 -3.72 -13.28 20.67
N TYR A 37 -3.12 -12.52 19.75
CA TYR A 37 -3.65 -11.26 19.24
C TYR A 37 -3.76 -11.22 17.71
N GLY A 38 -4.01 -12.35 17.04
CA GLY A 38 -4.04 -12.43 15.57
C GLY A 38 -4.99 -11.43 14.90
N GLN A 39 -6.20 -11.24 15.43
CA GLN A 39 -7.15 -10.24 14.90
C GLN A 39 -6.64 -8.80 15.07
N LYS A 40 -5.98 -8.52 16.20
CA LYS A 40 -5.37 -7.21 16.42
C LYS A 40 -4.17 -6.99 15.49
N ALA A 41 -3.37 -8.02 15.24
CA ALA A 41 -2.27 -7.97 14.29
C ALA A 41 -2.76 -7.65 12.88
N LEU A 42 -3.86 -8.27 12.44
CA LEU A 42 -4.50 -7.96 11.16
C LEU A 42 -5.01 -6.51 11.10
N SER A 43 -5.66 -6.05 12.17
CA SER A 43 -6.13 -4.66 12.26
C SER A 43 -4.98 -3.64 12.23
N VAL A 44 -3.86 -3.94 12.88
CA VAL A 44 -2.66 -3.10 12.89
C VAL A 44 -2.04 -3.05 11.49
N LEU A 45 -1.87 -4.21 10.84
CA LEU A 45 -1.30 -4.29 9.50
C LEU A 45 -2.15 -3.49 8.50
N ARG A 46 -3.48 -3.66 8.53
CA ARG A 46 -4.41 -2.87 7.70
C ARG A 46 -4.32 -1.36 7.98
N MET A 47 -4.21 -0.97 9.25
CA MET A 47 -4.09 0.44 9.63
C MET A 47 -2.82 1.07 9.06
N ILE A 48 -1.68 0.39 9.20
CA ILE A 48 -0.38 0.88 8.71
C ILE A 48 -0.41 0.98 7.19
N SER A 49 -0.83 -0.07 6.48
CA SER A 49 -0.92 -0.06 5.01
C SER A 49 -1.79 1.07 4.50
N SER A 50 -2.99 1.23 5.05
CA SER A 50 -3.88 2.33 4.66
C SER A 50 -3.25 3.70 4.90
N ARG A 51 -2.52 3.87 6.02
CA ARG A 51 -1.90 5.16 6.35
C ARG A 51 -0.77 5.51 5.38
N ILE A 52 0.08 4.53 5.05
CA ILE A 52 1.20 4.73 4.13
C ILE A 52 0.70 4.93 2.69
N GLU A 53 -0.32 4.19 2.25
CA GLU A 53 -0.92 4.41 0.94
C GLU A 53 -1.56 5.79 0.79
N THR A 54 -2.26 6.28 1.82
CA THR A 54 -2.81 7.64 1.81
C THR A 54 -1.69 8.67 1.72
N TRP A 55 -0.63 8.51 2.53
CA TRP A 55 0.52 9.41 2.49
C TRP A 55 1.23 9.39 1.12
N GLY A 56 1.42 8.22 0.52
CA GLY A 56 2.01 8.10 -0.82
C GLY A 56 1.15 8.73 -1.93
N ARG A 57 -0.19 8.73 -1.79
CA ARG A 57 -1.08 9.45 -2.72
C ARG A 57 -0.89 10.97 -2.61
N GLU A 58 -0.81 11.50 -1.40
CA GLU A 58 -0.60 12.93 -1.15
C GLU A 58 0.76 13.41 -1.71
N GLU A 59 1.80 12.59 -1.61
CA GLU A 59 3.12 12.86 -2.19
C GLU A 59 3.10 12.78 -3.74
N SER A 60 2.41 11.80 -4.29
CA SER A 60 2.31 11.62 -5.75
C SER A 60 1.50 12.72 -6.43
N GLN A 61 0.47 13.28 -5.78
CA GLN A 61 -0.31 14.41 -6.32
C GLN A 61 0.52 15.68 -6.54
N GLN A 62 1.62 15.85 -5.80
CA GLN A 62 2.52 16.99 -5.95
C GLN A 62 3.51 16.81 -7.11
N THR A 63 3.66 15.59 -7.60
CA THR A 63 4.60 15.23 -8.65
C THR A 63 3.82 14.85 -9.91
N LEU A 64 3.58 15.83 -10.81
CA LEU A 64 3.03 15.57 -12.14
C LEU A 64 3.89 14.50 -12.84
N LEU A 65 3.39 13.26 -12.89
CA LEU A 65 4.10 12.17 -13.55
C LEU A 65 4.29 12.54 -15.04
N PRO A 66 5.53 12.49 -15.56
CA PRO A 66 5.74 12.57 -17.00
C PRO A 66 4.96 11.43 -17.66
N GLN A 67 4.10 11.78 -18.63
CA GLN A 67 3.38 10.80 -19.45
C GLN A 67 4.38 10.08 -20.35
N HIS A 68 5.01 9.03 -19.84
CA HIS A 68 5.81 8.12 -20.64
C HIS A 68 4.91 7.00 -21.15
N GLN A 69 4.97 6.69 -22.45
CA GLN A 69 4.23 5.54 -22.99
C GLN A 69 4.86 4.25 -22.47
N LEU A 70 4.17 3.57 -21.57
CA LEU A 70 4.64 2.32 -20.95
C LEU A 70 4.10 1.09 -21.70
N GLY A 71 2.92 1.20 -22.32
CA GLY A 71 2.27 0.10 -23.01
C GLY A 71 2.95 -0.33 -24.31
N VAL A 72 3.47 -1.56 -24.35
CA VAL A 72 4.03 -2.18 -25.56
C VAL A 72 2.91 -2.77 -26.43
N SER A 73 1.91 -3.41 -25.82
CA SER A 73 0.75 -3.99 -26.51
C SER A 73 -0.50 -3.11 -26.46
N LEU A 74 -1.48 -3.37 -27.33
CA LEU A 74 -2.76 -2.65 -27.33
C LEU A 74 -3.51 -2.77 -25.97
N PRO A 75 -3.63 -3.96 -25.34
CA PRO A 75 -4.20 -4.09 -24.00
C PRO A 75 -3.51 -3.21 -22.94
N ASP A 76 -2.18 -3.16 -22.95
CA ASP A 76 -1.42 -2.36 -21.96
C ASP A 76 -1.70 -0.87 -22.14
N ARG A 77 -1.80 -0.39 -23.38
CA ARG A 77 -2.15 1.01 -23.68
C ARG A 77 -3.55 1.34 -23.21
N ILE A 78 -4.52 0.44 -23.37
CA ILE A 78 -5.89 0.64 -22.87
C ILE A 78 -5.87 0.75 -21.35
N ALA A 79 -5.19 -0.16 -20.66
CA ALA A 79 -5.05 -0.13 -19.19
C ALA A 79 -4.38 1.17 -18.70
N GLU A 80 -3.29 1.58 -19.36
CA GLU A 80 -2.57 2.82 -19.07
C GLU A 80 -3.50 4.05 -19.20
N GLN A 81 -4.28 4.15 -20.28
CA GLN A 81 -5.20 5.27 -20.47
C GLN A 81 -6.34 5.28 -19.44
N ILE A 82 -6.84 4.12 -19.03
CA ILE A 82 -7.85 4.02 -17.97
C ILE A 82 -7.27 4.57 -16.66
N CYS A 83 -6.06 4.15 -16.27
CA CYS A 83 -5.39 4.64 -15.07
C CYS A 83 -5.15 6.16 -15.12
N ASN A 84 -4.68 6.68 -16.27
CA ASN A 84 -4.44 8.10 -16.45
C ASN A 84 -5.71 8.96 -16.34
N CYS A 85 -6.84 8.48 -16.88
CA CYS A 85 -8.13 9.15 -16.76
C CYS A 85 -8.61 9.15 -15.30
N ALA A 86 -8.52 8.01 -14.60
CA ALA A 86 -8.91 7.91 -13.21
C ALA A 86 -8.08 8.85 -12.31
N ALA A 87 -6.76 8.90 -12.51
CA ALA A 87 -5.87 9.80 -11.76
C ALA A 87 -6.23 11.29 -11.97
N LYS A 88 -6.57 11.70 -13.20
CA LYS A 88 -7.02 13.08 -13.48
C LYS A 88 -8.34 13.44 -12.82
N MET A 89 -9.30 12.51 -12.77
CA MET A 89 -10.61 12.75 -12.13
C MET A 89 -10.46 13.03 -10.63
N VAL A 90 -9.53 12.34 -9.96
CA VAL A 90 -9.25 12.55 -8.53
C VAL A 90 -8.65 13.95 -8.26
N MET A 91 -8.04 14.62 -9.23
CA MET A 91 -7.51 15.98 -9.07
C MET A 91 -8.53 17.10 -9.34
N LEU A 92 -9.72 16.79 -9.86
CA LEU A 92 -10.75 17.77 -10.22
C LEU A 92 -11.83 17.96 -9.14
N VAL A 93 -11.77 17.20 -8.04
CA VAL A 93 -12.68 17.25 -6.89
C VAL A 93 -11.91 17.71 -5.67
#